data_AF-A0A7C8CV12-F1
#
_entry.id   AF-A0A7C8CV12-F1
#
_cell.length_a   1.000
_cell.length_b   1.000
_cell.length_c   1.000
_cell.angle_alpha   90.00
_cell.angle_beta   90.00
_cell.angle_gamma   90.00
#
_symmetry.space_group_name_H-M   'P 1'
#
loop_
_entity.id
_entity.type
_entity.pdbx_description
1 polymer ?
#
loop_
_entity_poly.entity_id
_entity_poly.type
_entity_poly.pdbx_seq_one_letter_code
_entity_poly.pdbx_strand_id
1 'polypeptide(L)'
;MNFPTIWILLPALIIPPAQQSPQPWEHTCRWMRGQAERLAADLATAHSILLERACEELPKAVERLEPTPPAPLPVGYGVLPAIKDDAALSRLTPREWVYSLEQLSLGFTADFRAGALLAGRVSAGETAPLAPLVDEFVRLRASLRNIEEHISYHEWWQVAIHKDLVYFEGRNKIVAKVRELVALPEDVGSREQAERLRLEIHAAVAPFEAADLAIVKTDSGGWQLDLALHTDIEDEGFLSDFVKSIESNWNQAEAMIARDLHIDLVFVHHGAAELYPGGPPAPEAAIEVEEHVARFPSGAMVLTTGAASTHAWRCRSILLGPVALTRRTLAHEFGHLLGFSDAYLRGFDGTTDADFGLVIIEWQGLLGDLMGNPGGGTVSRAMVEQLFEAYASE
;
A
#
# COMPACT_ATOMS: atom_id res chain seq x y z
N MET A 1 1.04 2.22 17.75
CA MET A 1 0.10 2.25 16.60
C MET A 1 0.70 1.34 15.55
N ASN A 2 0.02 0.26 15.17
CA ASN A 2 0.47 -0.56 14.05
C ASN A 2 0.11 0.22 12.78
N PHE A 3 1.12 0.66 12.04
CA PHE A 3 0.89 1.21 10.70
C PHE A 3 0.34 0.07 9.84
N PRO A 4 -0.70 0.31 9.02
CA PRO A 4 -0.99 -0.62 7.95
C PRO A 4 0.26 -0.65 7.06
N THR A 5 0.86 -1.83 6.90
CA THR A 5 1.93 -2.06 5.93
C THR A 5 1.33 -1.93 4.54
N ILE A 6 1.19 -0.68 4.07
CA ILE A 6 0.80 -0.39 2.69
C ILE A 6 2.10 -0.43 1.90
N TRP A 7 2.34 -1.58 1.25
CA TRP A 7 3.35 -1.71 0.22
C TRP A 7 2.92 -0.85 -0.96
N ILE A 8 3.40 0.39 -1.01
CA ILE A 8 3.32 1.22 -2.22
C ILE A 8 4.42 0.72 -3.14
N LEU A 9 4.07 0.24 -4.33
CA LEU A 9 5.08 0.04 -5.34
C LEU A 9 5.62 1.37 -5.81
N LEU A 10 6.94 1.46 -5.68
CA LEU A 10 7.78 2.53 -6.15
C LEU A 10 8.07 2.29 -7.63
N PRO A 11 7.96 3.32 -8.50
CA PRO A 11 8.58 3.25 -9.82
C PRO A 11 10.11 3.29 -9.68
N ALA A 12 10.78 2.68 -10.66
CA ALA A 12 12.20 2.38 -10.74
C ALA A 12 13.18 3.56 -10.49
N LEU A 13 14.39 3.19 -10.06
CA LEU A 13 15.55 4.03 -9.71
C LEU A 13 15.80 5.21 -10.65
N ILE A 14 16.00 6.41 -10.07
CA ILE A 14 16.56 7.58 -10.75
C ILE A 14 17.77 8.12 -9.96
N ILE A 15 18.87 8.29 -10.69
CA ILE A 15 20.21 8.77 -10.33
C ILE A 15 20.19 10.00 -9.38
N PRO A 16 21.07 10.07 -8.34
CA PRO A 16 21.11 11.23 -7.45
C PRO A 16 21.67 12.47 -8.16
N PRO A 17 21.02 13.65 -8.05
CA PRO A 17 21.57 14.90 -8.55
C PRO A 17 22.70 15.43 -7.66
N ALA A 18 23.46 16.40 -8.20
CA ALA A 18 24.66 16.99 -7.62
C ALA A 18 24.45 17.55 -6.19
N GLN A 19 25.51 17.44 -5.37
CA GLN A 19 25.58 17.87 -3.96
C GLN A 19 25.14 19.33 -3.77
N GLN A 20 23.89 19.51 -3.34
CA GLN A 20 23.41 20.75 -2.73
C GLN A 20 23.84 20.74 -1.24
N SER A 21 24.00 21.93 -0.66
CA SER A 21 24.18 22.08 0.79
C SER A 21 23.11 21.28 1.55
N PRO A 22 23.46 20.61 2.66
CA PRO A 22 22.50 19.74 3.36
C PRO A 22 21.29 20.55 3.81
N GLN A 23 20.10 20.11 3.40
CA GLN A 23 18.85 20.75 3.79
C GLN A 23 18.67 20.65 5.32
N PRO A 24 17.99 21.61 5.99
CA PRO A 24 17.86 21.60 7.45
C PRO A 24 17.28 20.28 8.02
N TRP A 25 16.30 19.69 7.34
CA TRP A 25 15.69 18.42 7.74
C TRP A 25 16.68 17.24 7.73
N GLU A 26 17.70 17.26 6.88
CA GLU A 26 18.73 16.21 6.84
C GLU A 26 19.54 16.18 8.15
N HIS A 27 19.73 17.34 8.79
CA HIS A 27 20.36 17.39 10.10
C HIS A 27 19.53 16.66 11.15
N THR A 28 18.21 16.88 11.13
CA THR A 28 17.27 16.19 12.03
C THR A 28 17.26 14.68 11.78
N CYS A 29 17.19 14.23 10.52
CA CYS A 29 17.27 12.80 10.19
C CYS A 29 18.60 12.19 10.65
N ARG A 30 19.72 12.90 10.47
CA ARG A 30 21.04 12.44 10.94
C ARG A 30 21.10 12.34 12.46
N TRP A 31 20.55 13.32 13.18
CA TRP A 31 20.47 13.25 14.64
C TRP A 31 19.60 12.08 15.10
N MET A 32 18.43 11.89 14.50
CA MET A 32 17.51 10.78 14.79
C MET A 32 18.18 9.42 14.55
N ARG A 33 18.89 9.27 13.42
CA ARG A 33 19.69 8.07 13.13
C ARG A 33 20.74 7.81 14.20
N GLY A 34 21.46 8.84 14.63
CA GLY A 34 22.41 8.71 15.73
C GLY A 34 21.78 8.32 17.07
N GLN A 35 20.52 8.69 17.34
CA GLN A 35 19.77 8.20 18.51
C GLN A 35 19.31 6.76 18.33
N ALA A 36 18.82 6.39 17.14
CA ALA A 36 18.44 5.02 16.82
C ALA A 36 19.62 4.06 16.94
N GLU A 37 20.80 4.45 16.45
CA GLU A 37 22.05 3.69 16.60
C GLU A 37 22.44 3.50 18.08
N ARG A 38 22.30 4.54 18.91
CA ARG A 38 22.51 4.43 20.36
C ARG A 38 21.52 3.47 21.01
N LEU A 39 20.24 3.61 20.70
CA LEU A 39 19.20 2.70 21.21
C LEU A 39 19.47 1.26 20.75
N ALA A 40 19.88 1.05 19.51
CA ALA A 40 20.26 -0.27 19.00
C ALA A 40 21.42 -0.89 19.79
N ALA A 41 22.44 -0.09 20.13
CA ALA A 41 23.57 -0.52 20.96
C ALA A 41 23.15 -0.84 22.42
N ASP A 42 22.29 -0.02 23.01
CA ASP A 42 21.71 -0.25 24.34
C ASP A 42 20.88 -1.54 24.35
N LEU A 43 20.05 -1.75 23.33
CA LEU A 43 19.27 -2.97 23.17
C LEU A 43 20.16 -4.19 22.91
N ALA A 44 21.22 -4.08 22.14
CA ALA A 44 22.17 -5.18 21.96
C ALA A 44 22.82 -5.60 23.30
N THR A 45 23.17 -4.62 24.14
CA THR A 45 23.68 -4.87 25.51
C THR A 45 22.63 -5.52 26.39
N ALA A 46 21.40 -5.01 26.38
CA ALA A 46 20.33 -5.60 27.17
C ALA A 46 19.97 -7.01 26.70
N HIS A 47 19.96 -7.24 25.40
CA HIS A 47 19.65 -8.53 24.78
C HIS A 47 20.59 -9.63 25.27
N SER A 48 21.90 -9.42 25.22
CA SER A 48 22.87 -10.46 25.61
C SER A 48 22.69 -10.90 27.07
N ILE A 49 22.51 -9.93 27.98
CA ILE A 49 22.34 -10.19 29.41
C ILE A 49 20.97 -10.84 29.70
N LEU A 50 19.90 -10.32 29.09
CA LEU A 50 18.56 -10.87 29.27
C LEU A 50 18.44 -12.29 28.70
N LEU A 51 19.11 -12.58 27.59
CA LEU A 51 19.13 -13.90 26.97
C LEU A 51 19.82 -14.92 27.86
N GLU A 52 21.00 -14.58 28.41
CA GLU A 52 21.72 -15.43 29.37
C GLU A 52 20.84 -15.76 30.58
N ARG A 53 20.23 -14.74 31.20
CA ARG A 53 19.30 -14.93 32.32
C ARG A 53 18.05 -15.73 31.94
N ALA A 54 17.49 -15.51 30.75
CA ALA A 54 16.30 -16.20 30.28
C ALA A 54 16.53 -17.70 30.11
N CYS A 55 17.71 -18.11 29.63
CA CYS A 55 18.08 -19.53 29.54
C CYS A 55 17.99 -20.25 30.89
N GLU A 56 18.27 -19.56 31.99
CA GLU A 56 18.27 -20.14 33.35
C GLU A 56 16.92 -19.94 34.08
N GLU A 57 16.41 -18.71 34.11
CA GLU A 57 15.29 -18.30 34.96
C GLU A 57 13.92 -18.46 34.27
N LEU A 58 13.87 -18.27 32.94
CA LEU A 58 12.61 -18.20 32.19
C LEU A 58 12.78 -18.64 30.72
N PRO A 59 12.96 -19.95 30.42
CA PRO A 59 13.29 -20.41 29.07
C PRO A 59 12.28 -20.00 27.99
N LYS A 60 11.00 -19.82 28.35
CA LYS A 60 9.96 -19.32 27.43
C LYS A 60 10.20 -17.89 26.94
N ALA A 61 11.01 -17.09 27.63
CA ALA A 61 11.35 -15.74 27.21
C ALA A 61 12.40 -15.71 26.09
N VAL A 62 13.18 -16.78 25.90
CA VAL A 62 14.20 -16.87 24.84
C VAL A 62 13.58 -16.65 23.47
N GLU A 63 12.45 -17.30 23.17
CA GLU A 63 11.73 -17.13 21.89
C GLU A 63 11.29 -15.67 21.63
N ARG A 64 11.03 -14.91 22.70
CA ARG A 64 10.62 -13.51 22.60
C ARG A 64 11.82 -12.58 22.37
N LEU A 65 12.96 -12.91 22.96
CA LEU A 65 14.23 -12.20 22.79
C LEU A 65 14.83 -12.48 21.41
N GLU A 66 14.77 -13.72 20.96
CA GLU A 66 15.25 -14.18 19.65
C GLU A 66 14.10 -14.74 18.82
N PRO A 67 13.17 -13.89 18.35
CA PRO A 67 12.09 -14.36 17.49
C PRO A 67 12.72 -14.91 16.22
N THR A 68 12.35 -16.14 15.88
CA THR A 68 12.73 -16.71 14.59
C THR A 68 12.14 -15.82 13.49
N PRO A 69 12.95 -15.24 12.59
CA PRO A 69 12.43 -14.48 11.47
C PRO A 69 11.41 -15.34 10.71
N PRO A 70 10.30 -14.75 10.21
CA PRO A 70 9.42 -15.51 9.33
C PRO A 70 10.24 -16.07 8.17
N ALA A 71 9.94 -17.30 7.76
CA ALA A 71 10.57 -17.88 6.59
C ALA A 71 10.38 -16.91 5.41
N PRO A 72 11.44 -16.64 4.62
CA PRO A 72 11.29 -15.83 3.42
C PRO A 72 10.18 -16.43 2.56
N LEU A 73 9.26 -15.57 2.09
CA LEU A 73 8.28 -16.02 1.12
C LEU A 73 9.01 -16.33 -0.20
N PRO A 74 8.64 -17.41 -0.90
CA PRO A 74 9.09 -17.60 -2.27
C PRO A 74 8.68 -16.36 -3.08
N VAL A 75 9.53 -15.90 -3.99
CA VAL A 75 9.30 -14.73 -4.86
C VAL A 75 9.63 -15.11 -6.30
N GLY A 76 9.16 -14.34 -7.28
CA GLY A 76 9.57 -14.53 -8.68
C GLY A 76 8.58 -15.34 -9.52
N TYR A 77 9.07 -15.85 -10.65
CA TYR A 77 8.27 -16.46 -11.71
C TYR A 77 7.49 -17.70 -11.22
N GLY A 78 6.19 -17.76 -11.54
CA GLY A 78 5.29 -18.85 -11.17
C GLY A 78 4.81 -18.83 -9.72
N VAL A 79 5.21 -17.84 -8.91
CA VAL A 79 4.77 -17.75 -7.51
C VAL A 79 3.43 -17.04 -7.41
N LEU A 80 2.43 -17.73 -6.85
CA LEU A 80 1.08 -17.21 -6.64
C LEU A 80 0.84 -16.84 -5.17
N PRO A 81 0.11 -15.74 -4.90
CA PRO A 81 -0.33 -15.43 -3.56
C PRO A 81 -1.48 -16.35 -3.14
N ALA A 82 -1.54 -16.68 -1.85
CA ALA A 82 -2.76 -17.27 -1.30
C ALA A 82 -3.90 -16.24 -1.31
N ILE A 83 -5.09 -16.65 -1.74
CA ILE A 83 -6.30 -15.82 -1.68
C ILE A 83 -7.05 -16.11 -0.37
N LYS A 84 -7.35 -15.05 0.36
CA LYS A 84 -8.07 -15.06 1.64
C LYS A 84 -9.48 -14.51 1.48
N ASP A 85 -10.35 -14.91 2.40
CA ASP A 85 -11.67 -14.31 2.52
C ASP A 85 -11.57 -12.84 2.92
N ASP A 86 -12.56 -12.07 2.47
CA ASP A 86 -12.65 -10.66 2.81
C ASP A 86 -13.10 -10.46 4.26
N ALA A 87 -12.49 -9.48 4.93
CA ALA A 87 -13.02 -8.97 6.18
C ALA A 87 -14.36 -8.26 5.94
N ALA A 88 -15.19 -8.22 7.00
CA ALA A 88 -16.44 -7.46 6.99
C ALA A 88 -16.17 -5.99 6.61
N LEU A 89 -17.08 -5.41 5.83
CA LEU A 89 -17.00 -3.99 5.46
C LEU A 89 -17.05 -3.13 6.73
N SER A 90 -16.12 -2.19 6.82
CA SER A 90 -16.12 -1.18 7.86
C SER A 90 -16.56 0.15 7.26
N ARG A 91 -17.31 0.95 8.05
CA ARG A 91 -17.71 2.28 7.59
C ARG A 91 -16.47 3.12 7.33
N LEU A 92 -16.38 3.63 6.12
CA LEU A 92 -15.29 4.49 5.69
C LEU A 92 -15.50 5.92 6.18
N THR A 93 -14.51 6.42 6.91
CA THR A 93 -14.39 7.82 7.26
C THR A 93 -13.07 8.31 6.69
N PRO A 94 -13.06 9.36 5.84
CA PRO A 94 -11.84 9.99 5.39
C PRO A 94 -10.94 10.32 6.57
N ARG A 95 -9.68 9.90 6.51
CA ARG A 95 -8.72 10.11 7.60
C ARG A 95 -7.47 10.77 7.08
N GLU A 96 -7.08 11.83 7.77
CA GLU A 96 -5.79 12.48 7.60
C GLU A 96 -4.75 11.82 8.50
N TRP A 97 -3.61 11.50 7.90
CA TRP A 97 -2.39 11.09 8.58
C TRP A 97 -1.34 12.16 8.37
N VAL A 98 -0.67 12.52 9.46
CA VAL A 98 0.30 13.60 9.50
C VAL A 98 1.63 13.00 9.95
N TYR A 99 2.67 13.19 9.16
CA TYR A 99 4.02 12.74 9.46
C TYR A 99 4.90 13.97 9.58
N SER A 100 5.40 14.23 10.79
CA SER A 100 6.22 15.39 11.12
C SER A 100 7.51 14.92 11.79
N LEU A 101 8.67 15.34 11.24
CA LEU A 101 9.96 15.10 11.87
C LEU A 101 10.07 15.77 13.24
N GLU A 102 9.41 16.91 13.44
CA GLU A 102 9.35 17.56 14.75
C GLU A 102 8.67 16.65 15.77
N GLN A 103 7.46 16.18 15.47
CA GLN A 103 6.71 15.27 16.34
C GLN A 103 7.46 13.96 16.57
N LEU A 104 8.10 13.43 15.51
CA LEU A 104 8.92 12.22 15.58
C LEU A 104 10.11 12.40 16.53
N SER A 105 10.85 13.52 16.38
CA SER A 105 12.05 13.81 17.16
C SER A 105 11.77 13.96 18.66
N LEU A 106 10.59 14.49 19.00
CA LEU A 106 10.15 14.67 20.38
C LEU A 106 9.49 13.39 20.94
N GLY A 107 8.72 12.68 20.11
CA GLY A 107 7.90 11.52 20.50
C GLY A 107 8.70 10.32 20.96
N PHE A 108 9.93 10.13 20.47
CA PHE A 108 10.77 8.98 20.82
C PHE A 108 11.81 9.25 21.91
N THR A 109 11.87 10.47 22.46
CA THR A 109 12.82 10.81 23.53
C THR A 109 12.70 9.91 24.76
N ALA A 110 11.46 9.52 25.13
CA ALA A 110 11.20 8.59 26.22
C ALA A 110 11.75 7.18 25.93
N ASP A 111 11.67 6.73 24.67
CA ASP A 111 12.15 5.41 24.27
C ASP A 111 13.69 5.35 24.22
N PHE A 112 14.35 6.41 23.76
CA PHE A 112 15.81 6.51 23.85
C PHE A 112 16.29 6.44 25.30
N ARG A 113 15.62 7.17 26.21
CA ARG A 113 15.94 7.12 27.63
C ARG A 113 15.65 5.75 28.24
N ALA A 114 14.52 5.13 27.89
CA ALA A 114 14.15 3.82 28.39
C ALA A 114 15.13 2.73 27.93
N GLY A 115 15.66 2.80 26.70
CA GLY A 115 16.73 1.93 26.22
C GLY A 115 17.98 1.99 27.10
N ALA A 116 18.51 3.20 27.31
CA ALA A 116 19.67 3.41 28.16
C ALA A 116 19.43 2.96 29.61
N LEU A 117 18.23 3.21 30.16
CA LEU A 117 17.86 2.75 31.50
C LEU A 117 17.79 1.23 31.56
N LEU A 118 17.14 0.57 30.61
CA LEU A 118 17.06 -0.89 30.55
C LEU A 118 18.46 -1.50 30.50
N ALA A 119 19.33 -1.02 29.59
CA ALA A 119 20.71 -1.49 29.47
C ALA A 119 21.50 -1.30 30.78
N GLY A 120 21.36 -0.15 31.44
CA GLY A 120 22.00 0.12 32.73
C GLY A 120 21.50 -0.79 33.85
N ARG A 121 20.19 -1.00 33.94
CA ARG A 121 19.54 -1.86 34.95
C ARG A 121 19.99 -3.30 34.85
N VAL A 122 19.97 -3.87 33.65
CA VAL A 122 20.40 -5.27 33.44
C VAL A 122 21.90 -5.44 33.64
N SER A 123 22.71 -4.45 33.24
CA SER A 123 24.17 -4.47 33.46
C SER A 123 24.56 -4.35 34.93
N ALA A 124 23.77 -3.63 35.73
CA ALA A 124 23.98 -3.52 37.16
C ALA A 124 23.57 -4.78 37.95
N GLY A 125 23.10 -5.83 37.27
CA GLY A 125 22.62 -7.06 37.91
C GLY A 125 21.33 -6.84 38.70
N GLU A 126 20.45 -5.95 38.24
CA GLU A 126 19.19 -5.67 38.94
C GLU A 126 18.37 -6.97 39.12
N THR A 127 17.96 -7.21 40.37
CA THR A 127 17.20 -8.38 40.81
C THR A 127 15.70 -8.30 40.47
N ALA A 128 15.31 -7.32 39.65
CA ALA A 128 13.95 -7.20 39.19
C ALA A 128 13.51 -8.49 38.47
N PRO A 129 12.21 -8.85 38.56
CA PRO A 129 11.68 -9.98 37.83
C PRO A 129 12.01 -9.88 36.33
N LEU A 130 12.47 -10.99 35.75
CA LEU A 130 12.95 -11.03 34.36
C LEU A 130 11.87 -10.71 33.34
N ALA A 131 10.62 -11.16 33.57
CA ALA A 131 9.53 -11.00 32.61
C ALA A 131 9.24 -9.52 32.22
N PRO A 132 9.08 -8.56 33.17
CA PRO A 132 8.96 -7.14 32.84
C PRO A 132 10.12 -6.56 32.03
N LEU A 133 11.36 -6.99 32.28
CA LEU A 133 12.53 -6.52 31.53
C LEU A 133 12.50 -7.02 30.08
N VAL A 134 12.07 -8.26 29.87
CA VAL A 134 11.85 -8.84 28.54
C VAL A 134 10.70 -8.12 27.82
N ASP A 135 9.60 -7.82 28.50
CA ASP A 135 8.49 -7.06 27.92
C ASP A 135 8.94 -5.66 27.46
N GLU A 136 9.71 -4.97 28.29
CA GLU A 136 10.28 -3.66 27.97
C GLU A 136 11.25 -3.74 26.78
N PHE A 137 12.13 -4.74 26.75
CA PHE A 137 13.03 -5.00 25.62
C PHE A 137 12.26 -5.21 24.30
N VAL A 138 11.25 -6.10 24.31
CA VAL A 138 10.45 -6.42 23.11
C VAL A 138 9.73 -5.17 22.60
N ARG A 139 9.17 -4.37 23.50
CA ARG A 139 8.52 -3.09 23.16
C ARG A 139 9.51 -2.10 22.54
N LEU A 140 10.69 -1.93 23.14
CA LEU A 140 11.71 -1.01 22.65
C LEU A 140 12.30 -1.45 21.31
N ARG A 141 12.50 -2.75 21.09
CA ARG A 141 12.90 -3.29 19.78
C ARG A 141 11.86 -3.01 18.71
N ALA A 142 10.57 -3.16 19.02
CA ALA A 142 9.51 -2.78 18.09
C ALA A 142 9.52 -1.27 17.82
N SER A 143 9.75 -0.45 18.84
CA SER A 143 9.88 1.01 18.70
C SER A 143 11.07 1.41 17.82
N LEU A 144 12.24 0.77 17.99
CA LEU A 144 13.42 1.01 17.15
C LEU A 144 13.12 0.81 15.67
N ARG A 145 12.46 -0.30 15.30
CA ARG A 145 12.05 -0.54 13.91
C ARG A 145 11.12 0.55 13.39
N ASN A 146 10.13 0.97 14.17
CA ASN A 146 9.23 2.05 13.79
C ASN A 146 9.99 3.37 13.59
N ILE A 147 10.99 3.67 14.42
CA ILE A 147 11.82 4.86 14.29
C ILE A 147 12.59 4.81 12.96
N GLU A 148 13.22 3.68 12.65
CA GLU A 148 13.98 3.49 11.41
C GLU A 148 13.08 3.63 10.17
N GLU A 149 11.90 3.00 10.19
CA GLU A 149 10.89 3.12 9.13
C GLU A 149 10.47 4.57 8.90
N HIS A 150 10.22 5.33 9.98
CA HIS A 150 9.86 6.74 9.87
C HIS A 150 11.00 7.61 9.35
N ILE A 151 12.24 7.36 9.75
CA ILE A 151 13.42 8.08 9.23
C ILE A 151 13.51 7.85 7.72
N SER A 152 13.49 6.58 7.28
CA SER A 152 13.57 6.23 5.85
C SER A 152 12.40 6.80 5.05
N TYR A 153 11.19 6.75 5.60
CA TYR A 153 10.00 7.34 5.00
C TYR A 153 10.18 8.85 4.78
N HIS A 154 10.64 9.59 5.80
CA HIS A 154 10.86 11.02 5.69
C HIS A 154 11.99 11.36 4.71
N GLU A 155 13.12 10.65 4.76
CA GLU A 155 14.21 10.88 3.80
C GLU A 155 13.75 10.71 2.36
N TRP A 156 12.96 9.66 2.08
CA TRP A 156 12.42 9.43 0.75
C TRP A 156 11.45 10.53 0.32
N TRP A 157 10.45 10.86 1.16
CA TRP A 157 9.38 11.79 0.79
C TRP A 157 9.84 13.24 0.76
N GLN A 158 10.72 13.66 1.68
CA GLN A 158 11.32 15.00 1.59
C GLN A 158 12.01 15.15 0.23
N VAL A 159 12.88 14.21 -0.16
CA VAL A 159 13.56 14.26 -1.46
C VAL A 159 12.58 14.25 -2.64
N ALA A 160 11.58 13.37 -2.61
CA ALA A 160 10.58 13.28 -3.67
C ALA A 160 9.79 14.58 -3.84
N ILE A 161 9.37 15.22 -2.74
CA ILE A 161 8.63 16.47 -2.79
C ILE A 161 9.51 17.62 -3.28
N HIS A 162 10.76 17.70 -2.84
CA HIS A 162 11.69 18.73 -3.32
C HIS A 162 11.97 18.58 -4.83
N LYS A 163 12.06 17.34 -5.32
CA LYS A 163 12.30 17.03 -6.73
C LYS A 163 11.13 17.43 -7.63
N ASP A 164 9.90 17.29 -7.13
CA ASP A 164 8.67 17.55 -7.91
C ASP A 164 7.69 18.50 -7.18
N LEU A 165 8.21 19.64 -6.75
CA LEU A 165 7.47 20.58 -5.89
C LEU A 165 6.15 21.05 -6.53
N VAL A 166 6.16 21.34 -7.84
CA VAL A 166 4.98 21.83 -8.57
C VAL A 166 3.86 20.80 -8.56
N TYR A 167 4.17 19.51 -8.72
CA TYR A 167 3.19 18.44 -8.61
C TYR A 167 2.55 18.41 -7.22
N PHE A 168 3.35 18.41 -6.16
CA PHE A 168 2.82 18.34 -4.80
C PHE A 168 2.10 19.62 -4.36
N GLU A 169 2.49 20.80 -4.83
CA GLU A 169 1.71 22.03 -4.64
C GLU A 169 0.32 21.93 -5.30
N GLY A 170 0.24 21.28 -6.47
CA GLY A 170 -1.04 20.91 -7.09
C GLY A 170 -1.87 19.99 -6.18
N ARG A 171 -1.24 18.99 -5.58
CA ARG A 171 -1.89 18.05 -4.63
C ARG A 171 -2.35 18.75 -3.35
N ASN A 172 -1.61 19.75 -2.85
CA ASN A 172 -2.00 20.54 -1.68
C ASN A 172 -3.31 21.32 -1.89
N LYS A 173 -3.61 21.73 -3.13
CA LYS A 173 -4.92 22.34 -3.46
C LYS A 173 -6.05 21.35 -3.25
N ILE A 174 -5.81 20.07 -3.54
CA ILE A 174 -6.78 19.00 -3.29
C ILE A 174 -6.89 18.72 -1.79
N VAL A 175 -5.76 18.68 -1.06
CA VAL A 175 -5.75 18.54 0.41
C VAL A 175 -6.61 19.62 1.07
N ALA A 176 -6.50 20.88 0.63
CA ALA A 176 -7.32 21.98 1.12
C ALA A 176 -8.82 21.73 0.89
N LYS A 177 -9.22 21.25 -0.30
CA LYS A 177 -10.61 20.88 -0.61
C LYS A 177 -11.12 19.74 0.27
N VAL A 178 -10.29 18.74 0.54
CA VAL A 178 -10.65 17.63 1.43
C VAL A 178 -10.87 18.14 2.86
N ARG A 179 -9.96 18.98 3.38
CA ARG A 179 -10.11 19.60 4.70
C ARG A 179 -11.38 20.47 4.77
N GLU A 180 -11.69 21.22 3.70
CA GLU A 180 -12.94 21.97 3.57
C GLU A 180 -14.15 21.04 3.65
N LEU A 181 -14.18 19.98 2.85
CA LEU A 181 -15.26 18.98 2.83
C LEU A 181 -15.49 18.37 4.22
N VAL A 182 -14.42 17.99 4.93
CA VAL A 182 -14.50 17.39 6.27
C VAL A 182 -14.96 18.39 7.33
N ALA A 183 -14.68 19.69 7.13
CA ALA A 183 -15.09 20.74 8.05
C ALA A 183 -16.55 21.22 7.83
N LEU A 184 -17.21 20.83 6.73
CA LEU A 184 -18.58 21.24 6.45
C LEU A 184 -19.58 20.64 7.48
N PRO A 185 -20.54 21.44 7.98
CA PRO A 185 -21.58 20.93 8.86
C PRO A 185 -22.56 20.02 8.10
N GLU A 186 -23.16 19.05 8.78
CA GLU A 186 -24.16 18.13 8.21
C GLU A 186 -25.57 18.77 8.09
N ASP A 187 -25.66 19.99 7.57
CA ASP A 187 -26.93 20.67 7.32
C ASP A 187 -27.33 20.67 5.84
N VAL A 188 -28.60 21.00 5.56
CA VAL A 188 -29.17 20.95 4.20
C VAL A 188 -28.46 21.94 3.25
N GLY A 189 -28.01 23.10 3.75
CA GLY A 189 -27.33 24.11 2.94
C GLY A 189 -25.92 23.69 2.52
N SER A 190 -25.25 22.90 3.35
CA SER A 190 -23.88 22.41 3.10
C SER A 190 -23.84 21.16 2.22
N ARG A 191 -24.98 20.48 1.97
CA ARG A 191 -25.04 19.28 1.13
C ARG A 191 -24.61 19.54 -0.31
N GLU A 192 -25.10 20.61 -0.93
CA GLU A 192 -24.75 20.93 -2.32
C GLU A 192 -23.26 21.26 -2.47
N GLN A 193 -22.70 22.00 -1.51
CA GLN A 193 -21.27 22.28 -1.47
C GLN A 193 -20.44 21.02 -1.23
N ALA A 194 -20.89 20.13 -0.34
CA ALA A 194 -20.21 18.86 -0.09
C ALA A 194 -20.21 17.96 -1.33
N GLU A 195 -21.34 17.84 -2.04
CA GLU A 195 -21.41 17.08 -3.30
C GLU A 195 -20.49 17.68 -4.37
N ARG A 196 -20.49 19.01 -4.54
CA ARG A 196 -19.57 19.67 -5.47
C ARG A 196 -18.10 19.38 -5.13
N LEU A 197 -17.71 19.52 -3.86
CA LEU A 197 -16.35 19.21 -3.42
C LEU A 197 -16.01 17.74 -3.64
N ARG A 198 -16.92 16.80 -3.37
CA ARG A 198 -16.71 15.37 -3.63
C ARG A 198 -16.41 15.10 -5.10
N LEU A 199 -17.18 15.68 -6.01
CA LEU A 199 -16.96 15.53 -7.46
C LEU A 199 -15.61 16.11 -7.88
N GLU A 200 -15.26 17.31 -7.41
CA GLU A 200 -13.97 17.95 -7.71
C GLU A 200 -12.77 17.14 -7.15
N ILE A 201 -12.90 16.61 -5.93
CA ILE A 201 -11.87 15.76 -5.30
C ILE A 201 -11.76 14.44 -6.05
N HIS A 202 -12.87 13.79 -6.39
CA HIS A 202 -12.90 12.54 -7.14
C HIS A 202 -12.14 12.67 -8.47
N ALA A 203 -12.51 13.66 -9.28
CA ALA A 203 -11.87 13.90 -10.58
C ALA A 203 -10.36 14.21 -10.46
N ALA A 204 -9.93 14.84 -9.38
CA ALA A 204 -8.53 15.24 -9.18
C ALA A 204 -7.66 14.15 -8.54
N VAL A 205 -8.22 13.31 -7.68
CA VAL A 205 -7.47 12.27 -6.94
C VAL A 205 -7.43 10.97 -7.73
N ALA A 206 -8.55 10.58 -8.33
CA ALA A 206 -8.70 9.30 -9.01
C ALA A 206 -9.12 9.52 -10.47
N PRO A 207 -8.23 10.07 -11.33
CA PRO A 207 -8.56 10.24 -12.74
C PRO A 207 -8.87 8.88 -13.37
N PHE A 208 -9.88 8.84 -14.23
CA PHE A 208 -10.23 7.66 -15.00
C PHE A 208 -9.55 7.73 -16.38
N GLU A 209 -9.01 6.60 -16.83
CA GLU A 209 -8.37 6.46 -18.13
C GLU A 209 -9.02 5.31 -18.89
N ALA A 210 -9.76 5.63 -19.95
CA ALA A 210 -10.48 4.62 -20.72
C ALA A 210 -9.52 3.67 -21.44
N ALA A 211 -9.73 2.36 -21.28
CA ALA A 211 -9.14 1.31 -22.09
C ALA A 211 -9.94 1.10 -23.39
N ASP A 212 -9.44 0.26 -24.29
CA ASP A 212 -10.18 -0.15 -25.49
C ASP A 212 -11.15 -1.28 -25.14
N LEU A 213 -12.26 -0.89 -24.48
CA LEU A 213 -13.30 -1.79 -23.98
C LEU A 213 -14.67 -1.36 -24.50
N ALA A 214 -15.61 -2.30 -24.52
CA ALA A 214 -16.98 -2.05 -24.94
C ALA A 214 -17.98 -2.72 -23.97
N ILE A 215 -18.97 -1.94 -23.55
CA ILE A 215 -20.16 -2.44 -22.87
C ILE A 215 -21.23 -2.63 -23.94
N VAL A 216 -21.71 -3.86 -24.08
CA VAL A 216 -22.73 -4.23 -25.06
C VAL A 216 -24.05 -4.55 -24.38
N LYS A 217 -25.16 -4.29 -25.08
CA LYS A 217 -26.49 -4.67 -24.61
C LYS A 217 -26.74 -6.14 -24.91
N THR A 218 -27.25 -6.88 -23.93
CA THR A 218 -27.56 -8.31 -24.07
C THR A 218 -28.97 -8.53 -24.61
N ASP A 219 -29.24 -9.73 -25.12
CA ASP A 219 -30.57 -10.14 -25.60
C ASP A 219 -31.64 -10.11 -24.49
N SER A 220 -31.24 -10.26 -23.22
CA SER A 220 -32.14 -10.15 -22.06
C SER A 220 -32.47 -8.70 -21.69
N GLY A 221 -31.84 -7.73 -22.33
CA GLY A 221 -32.05 -6.29 -22.11
C GLY A 221 -31.09 -5.65 -21.11
N GLY A 222 -30.20 -6.43 -20.49
CA GLY A 222 -29.14 -5.95 -19.60
C GLY A 222 -27.89 -5.51 -20.36
N TRP A 223 -26.81 -5.26 -19.63
CA TRP A 223 -25.54 -4.82 -20.16
C TRP A 223 -24.42 -5.77 -19.75
N GLN A 224 -23.46 -5.98 -20.65
CA GLN A 224 -22.35 -6.87 -20.43
C GLN A 224 -21.05 -6.22 -20.88
N LEU A 225 -20.01 -6.35 -20.06
CA LEU A 225 -18.63 -6.02 -20.38
C LEU A 225 -17.85 -7.32 -20.53
N ASP A 226 -17.49 -7.66 -21.77
CA ASP A 226 -16.69 -8.85 -22.08
C ASP A 226 -15.20 -8.53 -21.97
N LEU A 227 -14.48 -9.30 -21.16
CA LEU A 227 -13.05 -9.09 -20.93
C LEU A 227 -12.26 -10.37 -21.15
N ALA A 228 -11.21 -10.26 -21.96
CA ALA A 228 -10.20 -11.29 -22.13
C ALA A 228 -8.94 -10.93 -21.34
N LEU A 229 -8.59 -11.74 -20.33
CA LEU A 229 -7.33 -11.65 -19.62
C LEU A 229 -6.35 -12.69 -20.14
N HIS A 230 -5.23 -12.22 -20.67
CA HIS A 230 -4.12 -13.05 -21.10
C HIS A 230 -3.28 -13.46 -19.90
N THR A 231 -2.94 -14.73 -19.77
CA THR A 231 -2.23 -15.23 -18.59
C THR A 231 -1.31 -16.39 -18.93
N ASP A 232 -0.21 -16.51 -18.19
CA ASP A 232 0.69 -17.66 -18.15
C ASP A 232 0.48 -18.53 -16.91
N ILE A 233 -0.56 -18.23 -16.11
CA ILE A 233 -0.91 -18.97 -14.91
C ILE A 233 -1.66 -20.23 -15.32
N GLU A 234 -1.12 -21.39 -14.96
CA GLU A 234 -1.73 -22.71 -15.20
C GLU A 234 -2.61 -23.18 -14.03
N ASP A 235 -2.55 -22.51 -12.87
CA ASP A 235 -3.34 -22.86 -11.69
C ASP A 235 -4.81 -22.43 -11.85
N GLU A 236 -5.64 -23.35 -12.35
CA GLU A 236 -7.09 -23.18 -12.51
C GLU A 236 -7.82 -22.85 -11.19
N GLY A 237 -7.29 -23.31 -10.05
CA GLY A 237 -7.87 -23.01 -8.74
C GLY A 237 -7.72 -21.52 -8.40
N PHE A 238 -6.53 -20.99 -8.60
CA PHE A 238 -6.25 -19.56 -8.45
C PHE A 238 -7.10 -18.72 -9.43
N LEU A 239 -7.16 -19.09 -10.71
CA LEU A 239 -7.95 -18.37 -11.71
C LEU A 239 -9.45 -18.41 -11.39
N SER A 240 -9.97 -19.55 -10.90
CA SER A 240 -11.34 -19.65 -10.42
C SER A 240 -11.61 -18.71 -9.23
N ASP A 241 -10.68 -18.61 -8.29
CA ASP A 241 -10.81 -17.70 -7.14
C ASP A 241 -10.66 -16.22 -7.53
N PHE A 242 -9.87 -15.91 -8.57
CA PHE A 242 -9.83 -14.59 -9.18
C PHE A 242 -11.21 -14.21 -9.77
N VAL A 243 -11.82 -15.09 -10.57
CA VAL A 243 -13.18 -14.88 -11.12
C VAL A 243 -14.20 -14.66 -9.99
N LYS A 244 -14.17 -15.49 -8.94
CA LYS A 244 -15.06 -15.30 -7.78
C LYS A 244 -14.86 -13.95 -7.09
N SER A 245 -13.63 -13.42 -7.10
CA SER A 245 -13.33 -12.11 -6.52
C SER A 245 -14.01 -10.98 -7.28
N ILE A 246 -14.05 -11.07 -8.62
CA ILE A 246 -14.77 -10.13 -9.48
C ILE A 246 -16.28 -10.30 -9.29
N GLU A 247 -16.75 -11.54 -9.29
CA GLU A 247 -18.17 -11.84 -9.09
C GLU A 247 -18.69 -11.26 -7.77
N SER A 248 -18.00 -11.48 -6.65
CA SER A 248 -18.48 -11.05 -5.33
C SER A 248 -18.34 -9.55 -5.07
N ASN A 249 -17.37 -8.87 -5.68
CA ASN A 249 -17.07 -7.46 -5.38
C ASN A 249 -17.53 -6.49 -6.49
N TRP A 250 -17.58 -6.93 -7.74
CA TRP A 250 -18.10 -6.17 -8.87
C TRP A 250 -19.53 -6.61 -9.19
N ASN A 251 -19.74 -7.80 -9.75
CA ASN A 251 -21.06 -8.19 -10.28
C ASN A 251 -22.17 -8.20 -9.22
N GLN A 252 -21.85 -8.53 -7.97
CA GLN A 252 -22.79 -8.52 -6.85
C GLN A 252 -22.89 -7.17 -6.11
N ALA A 253 -22.14 -6.16 -6.53
CA ALA A 253 -22.26 -4.82 -5.95
C ALA A 253 -23.63 -4.23 -6.27
N GLU A 254 -24.23 -3.53 -5.29
CA GLU A 254 -25.55 -2.92 -5.42
C GLU A 254 -25.64 -2.00 -6.67
N ALA A 255 -24.59 -1.24 -6.94
CA ALA A 255 -24.52 -0.35 -8.10
C ALA A 255 -24.52 -1.09 -9.45
N MET A 256 -23.87 -2.25 -9.52
CA MET A 256 -23.81 -3.08 -10.73
C MET A 256 -25.17 -3.75 -10.99
N ILE A 257 -25.75 -4.33 -9.95
CA ILE A 257 -27.10 -4.94 -10.00
C ILE A 257 -28.15 -3.89 -10.38
N ALA A 258 -28.13 -2.71 -9.76
CA ALA A 258 -29.09 -1.64 -10.04
C ALA A 258 -29.02 -1.15 -11.49
N ARG A 259 -27.87 -1.32 -12.14
CA ARG A 259 -27.64 -0.94 -13.54
C ARG A 259 -27.84 -2.11 -14.52
N ASP A 260 -28.10 -3.32 -14.00
CA ASP A 260 -28.13 -4.57 -14.77
C ASP A 260 -26.88 -4.74 -15.65
N LEU A 261 -25.71 -4.38 -15.09
CA LEU A 261 -24.40 -4.54 -15.73
C LEU A 261 -23.70 -5.75 -15.14
N HIS A 262 -23.20 -6.61 -16.01
CA HIS A 262 -22.38 -7.77 -15.66
C HIS A 262 -21.02 -7.70 -16.35
N ILE A 263 -19.97 -8.15 -15.66
CA ILE A 263 -18.64 -8.32 -16.23
C ILE A 263 -18.45 -9.82 -16.47
N ASP A 264 -18.28 -10.19 -17.74
CA ASP A 264 -17.93 -11.56 -18.14
C ASP A 264 -16.42 -11.63 -18.42
N LEU A 265 -15.76 -12.61 -17.80
CA LEU A 265 -14.31 -12.73 -17.81
C LEU A 265 -13.89 -14.07 -18.40
N VAL A 266 -13.07 -14.02 -19.45
CA VAL A 266 -12.45 -15.20 -20.06
C VAL A 266 -10.93 -15.11 -19.99
N PHE A 267 -10.27 -16.25 -19.76
CA PHE A 267 -8.81 -16.34 -19.77
C PHE A 267 -8.29 -16.84 -21.12
N VAL A 268 -7.27 -16.15 -21.63
CA VAL A 268 -6.50 -16.57 -22.80
C VAL A 268 -5.14 -17.05 -22.31
N HIS A 269 -4.95 -18.37 -22.28
CA HIS A 269 -3.73 -18.97 -21.75
C HIS A 269 -2.59 -18.94 -22.77
N HIS A 270 -1.42 -18.53 -22.30
CA HIS A 270 -0.16 -18.60 -23.03
C HIS A 270 0.78 -19.56 -22.32
N GLY A 271 1.18 -20.62 -23.03
CA GLY A 271 2.10 -21.60 -22.48
C GLY A 271 3.51 -21.01 -22.33
N ALA A 272 4.28 -21.50 -21.37
CA ALA A 272 5.64 -21.01 -21.11
C ALA A 272 6.56 -21.10 -22.34
N ALA A 273 6.39 -22.12 -23.19
CA ALA A 273 7.15 -22.27 -24.43
C ALA A 273 6.81 -21.23 -25.51
N GLU A 274 5.59 -20.68 -25.48
CA GLU A 274 5.16 -19.61 -26.38
C GLU A 274 5.81 -18.28 -25.98
N LEU A 275 5.73 -17.94 -24.69
CA LEU A 275 6.31 -16.70 -24.15
C LEU A 275 7.84 -16.74 -24.11
N TYR A 276 8.43 -17.93 -23.96
CA TYR A 276 9.87 -18.14 -23.85
C TYR A 276 10.39 -19.20 -24.84
N PRO A 277 10.61 -18.84 -26.12
CA PRO A 277 11.18 -19.76 -27.11
C PRO A 277 12.58 -20.29 -26.73
N GLY A 278 13.32 -19.57 -25.89
CA GLY A 278 14.63 -19.97 -25.36
C GLY A 278 14.58 -20.82 -24.09
N GLY A 279 13.39 -21.17 -23.61
CA GLY A 279 13.14 -21.82 -22.33
C GLY A 279 12.67 -20.81 -21.26
N PRO A 280 11.65 -21.16 -20.46
CA PRO A 280 11.13 -20.26 -19.44
C PRO A 280 12.10 -20.12 -18.26
N PRO A 281 11.97 -19.04 -17.45
CA PRO A 281 12.63 -18.93 -16.17
C PRO A 281 12.34 -20.14 -15.29
N ALA A 282 13.29 -20.52 -14.44
CA ALA A 282 13.02 -21.51 -13.41
C ALA A 282 11.92 -20.99 -12.44
N PRO A 283 11.13 -21.88 -11.83
CA PRO A 283 10.22 -21.49 -10.75
C PRO A 283 10.96 -20.68 -9.68
N GLU A 284 10.33 -19.61 -9.19
CA GLU A 284 10.87 -18.68 -8.18
C GLU A 284 12.07 -17.85 -8.66
N ALA A 285 12.46 -17.94 -9.93
CA ALA A 285 13.50 -17.06 -10.47
C ALA A 285 13.01 -15.61 -10.48
N ALA A 286 13.86 -14.70 -10.02
CA ALA A 286 13.64 -13.27 -10.24
C ALA A 286 13.59 -12.98 -11.74
N ILE A 287 12.61 -12.18 -12.16
CA ILE A 287 12.42 -11.78 -13.55
C ILE A 287 12.21 -10.27 -13.63
N GLU A 288 12.64 -9.68 -14.74
CA GLU A 288 12.27 -8.30 -15.09
C GLU A 288 10.82 -8.31 -15.57
N VAL A 289 9.91 -7.77 -14.76
CA VAL A 289 8.46 -7.93 -14.95
C VAL A 289 7.99 -7.17 -16.20
N GLU A 290 8.58 -6.02 -16.52
CA GLU A 290 8.31 -5.29 -17.76
C GLU A 290 8.63 -6.12 -19.00
N GLU A 291 9.80 -6.79 -19.00
CA GLU A 291 10.21 -7.67 -20.10
C GLU A 291 9.30 -8.89 -20.23
N HIS A 292 8.82 -9.42 -19.10
CA HIS A 292 7.87 -10.53 -19.09
C HIS A 292 6.52 -10.13 -19.69
N VAL A 293 5.93 -9.04 -19.21
CA VAL A 293 4.65 -8.52 -19.72
C VAL A 293 4.72 -8.19 -21.22
N ALA A 294 5.87 -7.71 -21.69
CA ALA A 294 6.11 -7.42 -23.10
C ALA A 294 6.10 -8.67 -24.02
N ARG A 295 6.12 -9.89 -23.46
CA ARG A 295 6.01 -11.15 -24.23
C ARG A 295 4.57 -11.49 -24.61
N PHE A 296 3.59 -10.96 -23.89
CA PHE A 296 2.17 -11.10 -24.23
C PHE A 296 1.80 -10.21 -25.42
N PRO A 297 0.69 -10.50 -26.14
CA PRO A 297 0.25 -9.66 -27.25
C PRO A 297 0.12 -8.18 -26.89
N SER A 298 0.53 -7.30 -27.80
CA SER A 298 0.40 -5.85 -27.63
C SER A 298 -1.07 -5.46 -27.48
N GLY A 299 -1.39 -4.63 -26.48
CA GLY A 299 -2.75 -4.19 -26.17
C GLY A 299 -3.58 -5.19 -25.35
N ALA A 300 -3.09 -6.40 -25.10
CA ALA A 300 -3.77 -7.35 -24.22
C ALA A 300 -3.83 -6.84 -22.77
N MET A 301 -4.88 -7.19 -22.04
CA MET A 301 -4.88 -7.11 -20.58
C MET A 301 -4.29 -8.40 -20.02
N VAL A 302 -3.33 -8.30 -19.09
CA VAL A 302 -2.54 -9.45 -18.61
C VAL A 302 -2.73 -9.70 -17.13
N LEU A 303 -2.78 -10.96 -16.72
CA LEU A 303 -2.65 -11.41 -15.33
C LEU A 303 -1.46 -12.36 -15.25
N THR A 304 -0.40 -11.99 -14.52
CA THR A 304 0.85 -12.78 -14.47
C THR A 304 1.50 -12.72 -13.10
N THR A 305 2.48 -13.61 -12.87
CA THR A 305 3.34 -13.65 -11.68
C THR A 305 4.69 -12.95 -11.92
N GLY A 306 5.55 -12.94 -10.91
CA GLY A 306 6.93 -12.47 -11.01
C GLY A 306 7.25 -11.21 -10.22
N ALA A 307 6.24 -10.49 -9.75
CA ALA A 307 6.44 -9.26 -9.01
C ALA A 307 6.86 -9.51 -7.55
N ALA A 308 7.61 -8.57 -6.98
CA ALA A 308 7.94 -8.59 -5.56
C ALA A 308 6.71 -8.35 -4.66
N SER A 309 5.72 -7.62 -5.18
CA SER A 309 4.44 -7.35 -4.52
C SER A 309 3.35 -7.21 -5.57
N THR A 310 2.12 -7.57 -5.19
CA THR A 310 0.99 -7.48 -6.11
C THR A 310 0.65 -6.05 -6.46
N HIS A 311 0.41 -5.78 -7.74
CA HIS A 311 -0.10 -4.50 -8.26
C HIS A 311 -0.56 -4.56 -9.69
N ALA A 312 -1.22 -3.49 -10.13
CA ALA A 312 -1.56 -3.30 -11.52
C ALA A 312 -0.82 -2.15 -12.20
N TRP A 313 -0.54 -2.34 -13.49
CA TRP A 313 -0.40 -1.26 -14.45
C TRP A 313 -1.76 -1.03 -15.11
N ARG A 314 -2.26 0.19 -14.95
CA ARG A 314 -3.60 0.57 -15.41
C ARG A 314 -3.81 0.22 -16.88
N CYS A 315 -4.99 -0.29 -17.20
CA CYS A 315 -5.39 -0.73 -18.54
C CYS A 315 -4.49 -1.80 -19.18
N ARG A 316 -3.54 -2.40 -18.43
CA ARG A 316 -2.53 -3.29 -19.02
C ARG A 316 -2.33 -4.60 -18.30
N SER A 317 -2.01 -4.59 -17.01
CA SER A 317 -1.61 -5.84 -16.35
C SER A 317 -1.82 -5.83 -14.85
N ILE A 318 -2.19 -6.98 -14.27
CA ILE A 318 -2.06 -7.29 -12.85
C ILE A 318 -0.86 -8.22 -12.69
N LEU A 319 0.07 -7.81 -11.84
CA LEU A 319 1.34 -8.45 -11.56
C LEU A 319 1.27 -8.96 -10.13
N LEU A 320 1.27 -10.27 -9.97
CA LEU A 320 1.11 -10.93 -8.67
C LEU A 320 2.45 -11.07 -7.97
N GLY A 321 2.47 -10.70 -6.69
CA GLY A 321 3.54 -11.06 -5.75
C GLY A 321 3.09 -12.14 -4.78
N PRO A 322 3.98 -12.60 -3.88
CA PRO A 322 3.72 -13.79 -3.07
C PRO A 322 2.89 -13.53 -1.80
N VAL A 323 2.70 -12.25 -1.45
CA VAL A 323 1.98 -11.88 -0.23
C VAL A 323 0.50 -12.20 -0.41
N ALA A 324 -0.05 -12.97 0.53
CA ALA A 324 -1.45 -13.34 0.49
C ALA A 324 -2.38 -12.13 0.38
N LEU A 325 -3.39 -12.23 -0.47
CA LEU A 325 -4.33 -11.17 -0.82
C LEU A 325 -5.73 -11.53 -0.37
N THR A 326 -6.60 -10.53 -0.18
CA THR A 326 -8.04 -10.80 -0.09
C THR A 326 -8.69 -10.71 -1.47
N ARG A 327 -9.89 -11.27 -1.62
CA ARG A 327 -10.67 -11.16 -2.87
C ARG A 327 -10.93 -9.69 -3.24
N ARG A 328 -11.21 -8.84 -2.25
CA ARG A 328 -11.41 -7.40 -2.45
C ARG A 328 -10.15 -6.69 -2.94
N THR A 329 -8.96 -7.07 -2.46
CA THR A 329 -7.70 -6.56 -3.03
C THR A 329 -7.56 -6.96 -4.50
N LEU A 330 -7.83 -8.21 -4.87
CA LEU A 330 -7.81 -8.61 -6.30
C LEU A 330 -8.85 -7.85 -7.14
N ALA A 331 -10.04 -7.63 -6.61
CA ALA A 331 -11.07 -6.83 -7.26
C ALA A 331 -10.66 -5.36 -7.44
N HIS A 332 -9.89 -4.81 -6.51
CA HIS A 332 -9.29 -3.48 -6.60
C HIS A 332 -8.22 -3.43 -7.70
N GLU A 333 -7.29 -4.39 -7.74
CA GLU A 333 -6.30 -4.48 -8.83
C GLU A 333 -6.98 -4.63 -10.20
N PHE A 334 -8.08 -5.37 -10.26
CA PHE A 334 -8.90 -5.48 -11.45
C PHE A 334 -9.55 -4.15 -11.86
N GLY A 335 -9.95 -3.30 -10.90
CA GLY A 335 -10.42 -1.95 -11.19
C GLY A 335 -9.40 -1.12 -11.98
N HIS A 336 -8.10 -1.32 -11.75
CA HIS A 336 -7.07 -0.67 -12.56
C HIS A 336 -7.05 -1.15 -14.02
N LEU A 337 -7.38 -2.42 -14.29
CA LEU A 337 -7.52 -2.89 -15.68
C LEU A 337 -8.68 -2.20 -16.39
N LEU A 338 -9.75 -1.86 -15.66
CA LEU A 338 -10.90 -1.14 -16.19
C LEU A 338 -10.65 0.37 -16.39
N GLY A 339 -9.49 0.89 -15.97
CA GLY A 339 -9.15 2.31 -16.15
C GLY A 339 -9.21 3.16 -14.87
N PHE A 340 -9.51 2.58 -13.71
CA PHE A 340 -9.54 3.34 -12.47
C PHE A 340 -8.13 3.59 -11.91
N SER A 341 -7.94 4.77 -11.31
CA SER A 341 -6.77 5.10 -10.49
C SER A 341 -7.03 4.80 -9.02
N ASP A 342 -5.96 4.61 -8.26
CA ASP A 342 -6.03 4.70 -6.80
C ASP A 342 -6.57 6.05 -6.36
N ALA A 343 -7.47 6.04 -5.39
CA ALA A 343 -7.97 7.26 -4.78
C ALA A 343 -7.14 7.69 -3.56
N TYR A 344 -5.83 7.64 -3.73
CA TYR A 344 -4.87 7.97 -2.70
C TYR A 344 -4.40 9.42 -2.84
N LEU A 345 -4.44 10.20 -1.75
CA LEU A 345 -3.98 11.60 -1.75
C LEU A 345 -2.81 11.78 -0.80
N ARG A 346 -1.71 12.33 -1.33
CA ARG A 346 -0.55 12.77 -0.54
C ARG A 346 -0.16 14.17 -0.94
N GLY A 347 0.08 15.00 0.07
CA GLY A 347 0.54 16.38 -0.02
C GLY A 347 1.48 16.69 1.13
N PHE A 348 1.64 17.97 1.44
CA PHE A 348 2.48 18.44 2.53
C PHE A 348 1.99 19.77 3.10
N ASP A 349 2.36 20.06 4.35
CA ASP A 349 2.30 21.38 4.95
C ASP A 349 3.73 21.91 5.21
N GLY A 350 3.86 23.23 5.36
CA GLY A 350 5.14 23.91 5.68
C GLY A 350 5.94 24.35 4.46
N THR A 351 7.21 24.70 4.69
CA THR A 351 8.14 25.19 3.67
C THR A 351 9.40 24.33 3.61
N THR A 352 10.04 24.26 2.44
CA THR A 352 11.21 23.40 2.19
C THR A 352 12.43 23.78 3.02
N ASP A 353 12.50 25.02 3.50
CA ASP A 353 13.58 25.59 4.30
C ASP A 353 13.33 25.49 5.83
N ALA A 354 12.23 24.89 6.26
CA ALA A 354 11.95 24.68 7.68
C ALA A 354 12.98 23.71 8.32
N ASP A 355 13.30 23.93 9.60
CA ASP A 355 14.30 23.12 10.34
C ASP A 355 13.99 21.61 10.36
N PHE A 356 12.71 21.28 10.39
CA PHE A 356 12.20 19.90 10.35
C PHE A 356 11.71 19.47 8.95
N GLY A 357 11.90 20.33 7.95
CA GLY A 357 11.40 20.15 6.59
C GLY A 357 9.89 20.19 6.52
N LEU A 358 9.36 19.58 5.45
CA LEU A 358 7.93 19.52 5.20
C LEU A 358 7.23 18.53 6.14
N VAL A 359 6.00 18.84 6.51
CA VAL A 359 5.10 17.89 7.18
C VAL A 359 4.34 17.14 6.10
N ILE A 360 4.50 15.82 6.03
CA ILE A 360 3.89 15.00 4.98
C ILE A 360 2.45 14.67 5.39
N ILE A 361 1.51 14.88 4.48
CA ILE A 361 0.08 14.68 4.69
C ILE A 361 -0.39 13.55 3.78
N GLU A 362 -1.09 12.57 4.36
CA GLU A 362 -1.71 11.48 3.62
C GLU A 362 -3.20 11.38 3.96
N TRP A 363 -4.02 11.21 2.94
CA TRP A 363 -5.44 11.00 3.07
C TRP A 363 -5.83 9.63 2.53
N GLN A 364 -6.63 8.91 3.31
CA GLN A 364 -7.17 7.60 2.96
C GLN A 364 -8.70 7.60 3.04
N GLY A 365 -9.34 6.76 2.23
CA GLY A 365 -10.79 6.57 2.25
C GLY A 365 -11.59 7.75 1.72
N LEU A 366 -11.03 8.55 0.80
CA LEU A 366 -11.66 9.77 0.29
C LEU A 366 -12.96 9.51 -0.49
N LEU A 367 -12.99 8.46 -1.30
CA LEU A 367 -14.14 8.18 -2.19
C LEU A 367 -15.12 7.17 -1.62
N GLY A 368 -14.80 6.55 -0.49
CA GLY A 368 -15.64 5.51 0.12
C GLY A 368 -15.80 4.24 -0.74
N ASP A 369 -15.14 4.17 -1.89
CA ASP A 369 -15.29 3.11 -2.88
C ASP A 369 -14.10 2.15 -2.88
N LEU A 370 -14.20 1.11 -3.71
CA LEU A 370 -13.19 0.06 -3.83
C LEU A 370 -11.81 0.61 -4.19
N MET A 371 -11.74 1.67 -5.00
CA MET A 371 -10.48 2.27 -5.47
C MET A 371 -9.84 3.20 -4.44
N GLY A 372 -10.62 3.75 -3.51
CA GLY A 372 -10.11 4.54 -2.39
C GLY A 372 -9.82 3.75 -1.12
N ASN A 373 -10.36 2.54 -0.99
CA ASN A 373 -10.06 1.64 0.11
C ASN A 373 -10.34 0.16 -0.23
N PRO A 374 -9.34 -0.61 -0.67
CA PRO A 374 -9.50 -2.05 -0.92
C PRO A 374 -9.81 -2.85 0.34
N GLY A 375 -9.67 -2.29 1.56
CA GLY A 375 -9.99 -2.97 2.81
C GLY A 375 -11.48 -2.91 3.19
N GLY A 376 -12.24 -1.93 2.70
CA GLY A 376 -13.62 -1.71 3.16
C GLY A 376 -14.52 -0.93 2.21
N GLY A 377 -14.03 -0.55 1.03
CA GLY A 377 -14.84 0.07 -0.01
C GLY A 377 -15.57 -0.94 -0.87
N THR A 378 -16.58 -0.48 -1.61
CA THR A 378 -17.35 -1.26 -2.57
C THR A 378 -17.35 -0.57 -3.93
N VAL A 379 -17.73 -1.27 -4.99
CA VAL A 379 -17.98 -0.63 -6.29
C VAL A 379 -19.15 0.35 -6.13
N SER A 380 -18.86 1.63 -6.32
CA SER A 380 -19.82 2.70 -6.10
C SER A 380 -20.65 2.96 -7.35
N ARG A 381 -21.79 3.65 -7.19
CA ARG A 381 -22.60 4.10 -8.33
C ARG A 381 -21.81 4.99 -9.29
N ALA A 382 -20.98 5.89 -8.77
CA ALA A 382 -20.15 6.77 -9.59
C ALA A 382 -19.14 5.97 -10.44
N MET A 383 -18.56 4.90 -9.90
CA MET A 383 -17.70 4.00 -10.68
C MET A 383 -18.47 3.34 -11.83
N VAL A 384 -19.68 2.84 -11.58
CA VAL A 384 -20.50 2.21 -12.62
C VAL A 384 -20.91 3.23 -13.69
N GLU A 385 -21.32 4.44 -13.30
CA GLU A 385 -21.64 5.52 -14.25
C GLU A 385 -20.42 5.88 -15.12
N GLN A 386 -19.23 5.96 -14.52
CA GLN A 386 -17.97 6.21 -15.25
C GLN A 386 -17.66 5.12 -16.30
N LEU A 387 -17.91 3.84 -15.98
CA LEU A 387 -17.75 2.75 -16.94
C LEU A 387 -18.71 2.88 -18.13
N PHE A 388 -19.98 3.23 -17.87
CA PHE A 388 -20.95 3.44 -18.94
C PHE A 388 -20.59 4.61 -19.83
N GLU A 389 -20.22 5.75 -19.25
CA GLU A 389 -19.81 6.93 -20.01
C GLU A 389 -18.59 6.65 -20.90
N ALA A 390 -17.68 5.78 -20.43
CA ALA A 390 -16.47 5.43 -21.17
C ALA A 390 -16.69 4.36 -22.24
N TYR A 391 -17.47 3.33 -21.94
CA TYR A 391 -17.47 2.08 -22.72
C TYR A 391 -18.81 1.70 -23.34
N ALA A 392 -19.92 2.31 -22.93
CA ALA A 392 -21.19 2.08 -23.61
C ALA A 392 -21.25 2.93 -24.88
N SER A 393 -21.25 2.29 -26.04
CA SER A 393 -21.60 2.94 -27.30
C SER A 393 -23.12 3.06 -27.44
N GLU A 394 -23.60 4.17 -28.01
CA GLU A 394 -25.02 4.35 -28.38
C GLU A 394 -25.48 3.40 -29.48
#